data_AF-M4ERF2-F1
#
_entry.id   AF-M4ERF2-F1
#
_cell.length_a   1.000
_cell.length_b   1.000
_cell.length_c   1.000
_cell.angle_alpha   90.00
_cell.angle_beta   90.00
_cell.angle_gamma   90.00
#
_symmetry.space_group_name_H-M   'P 1'
#
loop_
_entity.id
_entity.type
_entity.pdbx_description
1 polymer ?
#
loop_
_entity_poly.entity_id
_entity_poly.type
_entity_poly.pdbx_seq_one_letter_code
_entity_poly.pdbx_strand_id
1 'polypeptide(L)'
;MHFAQAIIPATPLDIHFLAALISGHRLPPRARPLIKLILQSATYLIWRERNARVFSSVSTSAAGLRLALDCLIRDRLIAFPSQDHSPSLLQFYF
;
A
#
# COMPACT_ATOMS: atom_id res chain seq x y z
N MET A 1 3.62 -20.76 -9.51
CA MET A 1 4.42 -19.52 -9.45
C MET A 1 3.57 -18.41 -8.87
N HIS A 2 3.94 -17.85 -7.72
CA HIS A 2 3.22 -16.70 -7.15
C HIS A 2 3.71 -15.43 -7.86
N PHE A 3 2.80 -14.68 -8.50
CA PHE A 3 3.13 -13.44 -9.21
C PHE A 3 3.99 -12.46 -8.37
N ALA A 4 3.73 -12.38 -7.06
CA ALA A 4 4.46 -11.53 -6.13
C ALA A 4 5.93 -11.93 -5.92
N GLN A 5 6.29 -13.22 -6.11
CA GLN A 5 7.65 -13.73 -5.89
C GLN A 5 8.66 -13.17 -6.90
N ALA A 6 8.18 -12.76 -8.08
CA ALA A 6 8.98 -12.09 -9.10
C ALA A 6 9.35 -10.63 -8.72
N ILE A 7 8.65 -10.05 -7.74
CA ILE A 7 8.77 -8.64 -7.34
C ILE A 7 9.41 -8.53 -5.96
N ILE A 8 9.02 -9.42 -5.04
CA ILE A 8 9.54 -9.49 -3.69
C ILE A 8 10.10 -10.91 -3.48
N PRO A 9 11.41 -11.06 -3.24
CA PRO A 9 12.04 -12.38 -3.17
C PRO A 9 11.55 -13.23 -1.99
N ALA A 10 11.02 -12.61 -0.94
CA ALA A 10 10.43 -13.28 0.21
C ALA A 10 9.35 -12.39 0.86
N THR A 11 8.29 -12.99 1.39
CA THR A 11 7.28 -12.25 2.16
C THR A 11 7.95 -11.48 3.31
N PRO A 12 7.74 -10.17 3.41
CA PRO A 12 8.33 -9.39 4.49
C PRO A 12 7.81 -9.88 5.85
N LEU A 13 8.73 -10.23 6.74
CA LEU A 13 8.41 -10.72 8.08
C LEU A 13 8.09 -9.58 9.06
N ASP A 14 8.67 -8.40 8.84
CA ASP A 14 8.48 -7.25 9.69
C ASP A 14 8.61 -5.91 8.93
N ILE A 15 8.30 -4.81 9.62
CA ILE A 15 8.30 -3.45 9.06
C ILE A 15 9.73 -2.94 8.80
N HIS A 16 10.72 -3.39 9.56
CA HIS A 16 12.11 -2.99 9.42
C HIS A 16 12.73 -3.61 8.17
N PHE A 17 12.42 -4.86 7.88
CA PHE A 17 12.77 -5.56 6.66
C PHE A 17 12.15 -4.87 5.45
N LEU A 18 10.87 -4.47 5.52
CA LEU A 18 10.23 -3.64 4.49
C LEU A 18 10.97 -2.32 4.27
N ALA A 19 11.32 -1.62 5.34
CA ALA A 19 12.05 -0.36 5.25
C ALA A 19 13.44 -0.56 4.63
N ALA A 20 14.18 -1.59 5.04
CA ALA A 20 15.48 -1.95 4.48
C ALA A 20 15.37 -2.35 2.99
N LEU A 21 14.29 -3.03 2.60
CA LEU A 21 14.03 -3.43 1.23
C LEU A 21 13.76 -2.22 0.32
N ILE A 22 12.99 -1.25 0.81
CA ILE A 22 12.69 0.01 0.10
C ILE A 22 13.95 0.89 -0.02
N SER A 23 14.71 1.04 1.07
CA SER A 23 15.91 1.89 1.13
C SER A 23 17.10 1.30 0.38
N GLY A 24 17.30 -0.02 0.51
CA GLY A 24 18.49 -0.72 0.03
C GLY A 24 18.52 -0.98 -1.48
N HIS A 25 17.62 -0.39 -2.28
CA HIS A 25 17.54 -0.60 -3.73
C HIS A 25 17.36 -2.08 -4.14
N ARG A 26 16.95 -2.95 -3.21
CA ARG A 26 16.77 -4.39 -3.43
C ARG A 26 15.51 -4.72 -4.25
N LEU A 27 14.67 -3.73 -4.48
CA LEU A 27 13.48 -3.80 -5.31
C LEU A 27 13.75 -3.27 -6.71
N PRO A 28 13.14 -3.88 -7.75
CA PRO A 28 13.10 -3.29 -9.07
C PRO A 28 12.66 -1.81 -9.01
N PRO A 29 13.26 -0.90 -9.79
CA PRO A 29 12.91 0.53 -9.75
C PRO A 29 11.41 0.80 -9.88
N ARG A 30 10.73 0.03 -10.74
CA ARG A 30 9.27 0.12 -10.96
C ARG A 30 8.43 -0.43 -9.81
N ALA A 31 8.99 -1.33 -8.99
CA ALA A 31 8.28 -1.92 -7.85
C ALA A 31 8.30 -1.02 -6.61
N ARG A 32 9.34 -0.18 -6.46
CA ARG A 32 9.50 0.69 -5.27
C ARG A 32 8.30 1.62 -5.04
N PRO A 33 7.80 2.36 -6.05
CA PRO A 33 6.59 3.15 -5.93
C PRO A 33 5.39 2.36 -5.41
N LEU A 34 5.15 1.19 -6.00
CA LEU A 34 4.04 0.32 -5.65
C LEU A 34 4.14 -0.18 -4.20
N ILE A 35 5.31 -0.63 -3.75
CA ILE A 35 5.49 -1.09 -2.37
C ILE A 35 5.31 0.05 -1.37
N LYS A 36 5.83 1.25 -1.66
CA LYS A 36 5.59 2.44 -0.84
C LYS A 36 4.10 2.77 -0.75
N LEU A 37 3.40 2.74 -1.89
CA LEU A 37 1.96 2.98 -1.95
C LEU A 37 1.17 1.96 -1.12
N ILE A 38 1.48 0.67 -1.26
CA ILE A 38 0.85 -0.42 -0.47
C ILE A 38 1.05 -0.18 1.02
N LEU A 39 2.28 0.13 1.45
CA LEU A 39 2.60 0.38 2.85
C LEU A 39 1.86 1.61 3.41
N GLN A 40 1.83 2.70 2.64
CA GLN A 40 1.10 3.92 3.00
C GLN A 40 -0.40 3.65 3.14
N SER A 41 -1.00 2.97 2.16
CA SER A 41 -2.42 2.61 2.15
C SER A 41 -2.78 1.67 3.31
N ALA A 42 -1.96 0.65 3.58
CA ALA A 42 -2.17 -0.27 4.69
C ALA A 42 -2.10 0.45 6.05
N THR A 43 -1.09 1.30 6.25
CA THR A 43 -0.92 2.09 7.47
C THR A 43 -2.12 3.01 7.70
N TYR A 44 -2.58 3.70 6.65
CA TYR A 44 -3.77 4.55 6.73
C TYR A 44 -5.03 3.77 7.11
N LEU A 45 -5.27 2.61 6.49
CA LEU A 45 -6.45 1.80 6.78
C LEU A 45 -6.44 1.27 8.22
N ILE A 46 -5.29 0.81 8.72
CA ILE A 46 -5.13 0.36 10.11
C ILE A 46 -5.39 1.52 11.08
N TRP A 47 -4.82 2.69 10.82
CA TRP A 47 -5.05 3.88 11.64
C TRP A 47 -6.52 4.29 11.65
N ARG A 48 -7.16 4.36 10.48
CA ARG A 48 -8.58 4.73 10.33
C ARG A 48 -9.48 3.77 11.09
N GLU A 49 -9.20 2.48 10.96
CA GLU A 49 -9.95 1.41 11.61
C GLU A 49 -9.79 1.48 13.14
N ARG A 50 -8.57 1.68 13.65
CA ARG A 50 -8.33 1.86 15.09
C ARG A 50 -9.08 3.07 15.65
N ASN A 51 -9.08 4.18 14.91
CA ASN A 51 -9.83 5.37 15.31
C ASN A 51 -11.34 5.13 15.31
N ALA A 52 -11.86 4.43 14.29
CA ALA A 52 -13.27 4.08 14.25
C ALA A 52 -13.67 3.18 15.44
N ARG A 53 -12.81 2.22 15.80
CA ARG A 53 -13.03 1.32 16.95
C ARG A 53 -13.20 2.06 18.28
N VAL A 54 -12.50 3.18 18.50
CA VAL A 54 -12.65 4.00 19.72
C VAL A 54 -14.09 4.45 19.92
N PHE A 55 -14.82 4.70 18.82
CA PHE A 55 -16.19 5.23 18.87
C PHE A 55 -17.28 4.17 18.61
N SER A 56 -16.97 3.11 17.86
CA SER A 56 -17.97 2.09 17.49
C SER A 56 -17.86 0.79 18.28
N SER A 57 -16.72 0.49 18.89
CA SER A 57 -16.37 -0.84 19.44
C SER A 57 -16.49 -2.02 18.45
N VAL A 58 -16.66 -1.75 17.15
CA VAL A 58 -16.78 -2.78 16.10
C VAL A 58 -15.43 -2.99 15.43
N SER A 59 -14.92 -4.23 15.46
CA SER A 59 -13.70 -4.59 14.75
C SER A 59 -13.96 -4.93 13.29
N THR A 60 -13.17 -4.36 12.38
CA THR A 60 -13.13 -4.85 11.00
C THR A 60 -12.34 -6.16 10.94
N SER A 61 -12.85 -7.15 10.21
CA SER A 61 -12.13 -8.42 10.02
C SER A 61 -10.85 -8.21 9.18
N ALA A 62 -9.85 -9.08 9.34
CA ALA A 62 -8.64 -9.03 8.52
C ALA A 62 -8.94 -9.17 7.02
N ALA A 63 -9.95 -9.96 6.65
CA ALA A 63 -10.43 -10.09 5.28
C ALA A 63 -11.04 -8.77 4.76
N GLY A 64 -11.85 -8.08 5.58
CA GLY A 64 -12.40 -6.77 5.23
C GLY A 64 -11.32 -5.70 5.05
N LEU A 65 -10.29 -5.72 5.90
CA LEU A 65 -9.16 -4.80 5.77
C LEU A 65 -8.34 -5.07 4.48
N ARG A 66 -8.13 -6.34 4.14
CA ARG A 66 -7.47 -6.75 2.88
C ARG A 66 -8.27 -6.29 1.66
N LEU A 67 -9.58 -6.53 1.64
CA LEU A 67 -10.45 -6.08 0.56
C LEU A 67 -10.41 -4.55 0.41
N ALA A 68 -10.47 -3.80 1.51
CA ALA A 68 -10.37 -2.35 1.50
C ALA A 68 -9.01 -1.86 0.96
N LEU A 69 -7.93 -2.56 1.28
CA LEU A 69 -6.60 -2.27 0.76
C LEU A 69 -6.53 -2.50 -0.75
N ASP A 70 -7.04 -3.64 -1.23
CA ASP A 70 -7.05 -3.97 -2.66
C ASP A 70 -7.85 -2.95 -3.48
N CYS A 71 -9.04 -2.56 -3.01
CA CYS A 71 -9.84 -1.51 -3.65
C CYS A 71 -9.10 -0.17 -3.66
N LEU A 72 -8.54 0.26 -2.52
CA LEU A 72 -7.84 1.54 -2.42
C LEU A 72 -6.61 1.61 -3.33
N ILE A 73 -5.84 0.53 -3.45
CA ILE A 73 -4.70 0.47 -4.38
C ILE A 73 -5.20 0.51 -5.82
N ARG A 74 -6.22 -0.28 -6.16
CA ARG A 74 -6.80 -0.31 -7.50
C ARG A 74 -7.31 1.07 -7.92
N ASP A 75 -8.08 1.74 -7.07
CA ASP A 75 -8.63 3.07 -7.34
C ASP A 75 -7.51 4.08 -7.60
N ARG A 76 -6.45 4.05 -6.80
CA ARG A 76 -5.28 4.93 -6.97
C ARG A 76 -4.49 4.67 -8.24
N LEU A 77 -4.36 3.40 -8.65
CA LEU A 77 -3.67 3.03 -9.89
C LEU A 77 -4.50 3.38 -11.12
N ILE A 78 -5.82 3.22 -11.07
CA ILE A 78 -6.73 3.59 -12.16
C ILE A 78 -6.79 5.12 -12.32
N ALA A 79 -6.74 5.86 -11.22
CA ALA A 79 -6.70 7.32 -11.23
C ALA A 79 -5.34 7.91 -11.65
N PHE A 80 -4.37 7.07 -12.05
CA PHE A 80 -3.05 7.49 -12.51
C PHE A 80 -2.87 7.24 -14.00
N PRO A 81 -2.39 8.22 -14.79
CA PRO A 81 -2.14 9.61 -14.43
C PRO A 81 -3.44 10.39 -14.17
N SER A 82 -3.35 11.52 -13.47
CA SER A 82 -4.50 12.40 -13.26
C SER A 82 -5.08 12.79 -14.63
N GLN A 83 -6.40 12.64 -14.81
CA GLN A 83 -7.08 13.03 -16.05
C GLN A 83 -7.21 14.56 -16.17
N ASP A 84 -7.14 15.26 -15.05
CA ASP A 84 -7.13 16.72 -15.00
C ASP A 84 -5.73 17.30 -15.27
N HIS A 85 -5.66 18.56 -15.69
CA HIS A 85 -4.40 19.29 -15.86
C HIS A 85 -3.63 19.56 -14.55
N SER A 86 -4.14 19.10 -13.41
CA SER A 86 -3.48 19.18 -12.11
C SER A 86 -2.80 17.85 -11.77
N PRO A 87 -1.48 17.84 -11.47
CA PRO A 87 -0.78 16.62 -11.13
C PRO A 87 -1.36 15.99 -9.87
N SER A 88 -1.68 14.70 -9.93
CA SER A 88 -2.14 13.99 -8.73
C SER A 88 -0.97 13.87 -7.73
N LEU A 89 -1.28 13.83 -6.43
CA LEU A 89 -0.25 13.60 -5.40
C LEU A 89 0.57 12.33 -5.70
N LEU A 90 -0.05 11.34 -6.34
CA LEU A 90 0.62 10.11 -6.73
C LEU A 90 1.67 10.35 -7.84
N GLN A 91 1.42 11.28 -8.78
CA GLN A 91 2.41 11.78 -9.75
C GLN A 91 3.49 12.65 -9.13
N PHE A 92 3.21 13.34 -8.02
CA PHE A 92 4.23 14.12 -7.33
C PHE A 92 5.22 13.22 -6.56
N TYR A 93 4.73 12.12 -5.98
CA TYR A 93 5.55 11.23 -5.15
C TYR A 93 6.31 10.14 -5.93
N PHE A 94 5.93 9.85 -7.19
CA PHE A 94 6.45 8.74 -7.99
C PHE A 94 6.74 9.16 -9.42
#